data_AF-A0A7D5LCN7-F1
#
_entry.id   AF-A0A7D5LCN7-F1
#
_cell.length_a   1.000
_cell.length_b   1.000
_cell.length_c   1.000
_cell.angle_alpha   90.00
_cell.angle_beta   90.00
_cell.angle_gamma   90.00
#
_symmetry.space_group_name_H-M   'P 1'
#
loop_
_entity.id
_entity.type
_entity.pdbx_description
1 polymer ?
#
loop_
_entity_poly.entity_id
_entity_poly.type
_entity_poly.pdbx_seq_one_letter_code
_entity_poly.pdbx_strand_id
1 'polypeptide(L)'
;MTRRTVGHVHGRFQPFHGGHLAYLRWAAGECDELLVGVTNADPSHVRDESADPERSEPRNNPFRYHERDRTVRAAVADADLGVPVRVLPFPVNRPELWEHYAPADAVHFLRVLEDWHEVKADRLREHGREVRTVRAERTVSGTAIRRRMAAGDDSWREDVPDAVVAVLDDVGGPARVRELW
;
A
#
# COMPACT_ATOMS: atom_id res chain seq x y z
N MET A 1 20.28 -24.65 -8.67
CA MET A 1 18.91 -24.13 -8.43
C MET A 1 19.05 -22.67 -8.10
N THR A 2 18.58 -21.78 -8.97
CA THR A 2 18.51 -20.34 -8.66
C THR A 2 17.58 -20.17 -7.47
N ARG A 3 18.04 -19.48 -6.41
CA ARG A 3 17.21 -19.23 -5.22
C ARG A 3 16.03 -18.37 -5.67
N ARG A 4 14.81 -18.80 -5.32
CA ARG A 4 13.58 -18.07 -5.63
C ARG A 4 13.60 -16.72 -4.91
N THR A 5 13.39 -15.63 -5.65
CA THR A 5 13.38 -14.26 -5.12
C THR A 5 11.98 -13.90 -4.64
N VAL A 6 11.83 -13.63 -3.34
CA VAL A 6 10.57 -13.14 -2.75
C VAL A 6 10.63 -11.62 -2.70
N GLY A 7 9.74 -10.95 -3.41
CA GLY A 7 9.55 -9.51 -3.36
C GLY A 7 8.59 -9.10 -2.26
N HIS A 8 8.80 -7.93 -1.69
CA HIS A 8 7.87 -7.36 -0.72
C HIS A 8 7.66 -5.86 -0.97
N VAL A 9 6.40 -5.49 -1.19
CA VAL A 9 5.95 -4.12 -1.27
C VAL A 9 4.96 -3.86 -0.14
N HIS A 10 4.93 -2.64 0.38
CA HIS A 10 3.99 -2.32 1.45
C HIS A 10 3.46 -0.90 1.35
N GLY A 11 2.22 -0.70 1.79
CA GLY A 11 1.53 0.60 1.76
C GLY A 11 0.29 0.63 2.64
N ARG A 12 -0.21 1.84 2.90
CA ARG A 12 -1.47 2.02 3.64
C ARG A 12 -2.69 1.69 2.79
N PHE A 13 -2.63 1.96 1.49
CA PHE A 13 -3.72 1.73 0.53
C PHE A 13 -5.05 2.37 0.95
N GLN A 14 -5.06 3.70 1.14
CA GLN A 14 -6.22 4.48 1.60
C GLN A 14 -6.75 5.48 0.55
N PRO A 15 -7.40 5.03 -0.55
CA PRO A 15 -7.64 3.65 -0.99
C PRO A 15 -6.47 3.08 -1.82
N PHE A 16 -6.59 1.84 -2.27
CA PHE A 16 -5.79 1.33 -3.39
C PHE A 16 -6.16 2.08 -4.68
N HIS A 17 -5.20 2.33 -5.57
CA HIS A 17 -5.38 3.17 -6.75
C HIS A 17 -4.38 2.81 -7.86
N GLY A 18 -4.53 3.38 -9.07
CA GLY A 18 -3.71 3.05 -10.25
C GLY A 18 -2.21 3.20 -10.03
N GLY A 19 -1.79 4.24 -9.29
CA GLY A 19 -0.39 4.40 -8.90
C GLY A 19 0.18 3.25 -8.03
N HIS A 20 -0.66 2.60 -7.22
CA HIS A 20 -0.27 1.39 -6.48
C HIS A 20 -0.21 0.17 -7.40
N LEU A 21 -1.14 0.06 -8.36
CA LEU A 21 -1.11 -1.04 -9.32
C LEU A 21 0.17 -1.02 -10.19
N ALA A 22 0.54 0.16 -10.70
CA ALA A 22 1.80 0.34 -11.42
C ALA A 22 3.02 -0.03 -10.56
N TYR A 23 2.97 0.30 -9.26
CA TYR A 23 4.00 -0.09 -8.31
C TYR A 23 4.10 -1.62 -8.12
N LEU A 24 2.95 -2.30 -7.98
CA LEU A 24 2.93 -3.77 -7.89
C LEU A 24 3.47 -4.42 -9.16
N ARG A 25 3.09 -3.93 -10.35
CA ARG A 25 3.58 -4.44 -11.65
C ARG A 25 5.09 -4.35 -11.78
N TRP A 26 5.67 -3.22 -11.39
CA TRP A 26 7.13 -3.06 -11.38
C TRP A 26 7.79 -4.09 -10.45
N ALA A 27 7.35 -4.19 -9.20
CA ALA A 27 7.94 -5.13 -8.24
C ALA A 27 7.76 -6.60 -8.66
N ALA A 28 6.62 -6.95 -9.27
CA ALA A 28 6.36 -8.28 -9.80
C ALA A 28 7.33 -8.69 -10.92
N GLY A 29 7.81 -7.73 -11.73
CA GLY A 29 8.82 -7.99 -12.76
C GLY A 29 10.23 -8.26 -12.22
N GLU A 30 10.46 -8.03 -10.92
CA GLU A 30 11.77 -8.11 -10.26
C GLU A 30 11.88 -9.30 -9.29
N CYS A 31 10.84 -10.15 -9.19
CA CYS A 31 10.79 -11.27 -8.24
C CYS A 31 9.99 -12.47 -8.79
N ASP A 32 10.09 -13.61 -8.11
CA ASP A 32 9.38 -14.85 -8.48
C ASP A 32 8.06 -15.05 -7.69
N GLU A 33 7.84 -14.20 -6.68
CA GLU A 33 6.67 -14.15 -5.82
C GLU A 33 6.61 -12.79 -5.13
N LEU A 34 5.43 -12.17 -5.08
CA LEU A 34 5.24 -10.85 -4.49
C LEU A 34 4.37 -10.89 -3.22
N LEU A 35 4.93 -10.41 -2.12
CA LEU A 35 4.19 -10.09 -0.90
C LEU A 35 3.71 -8.64 -0.95
N VAL A 36 2.43 -8.41 -0.66
CA VAL A 36 1.82 -7.08 -0.54
C VAL A 36 1.40 -6.84 0.91
N GLY A 37 2.24 -6.10 1.63
CA GLY A 37 2.06 -5.72 3.03
C GLY A 37 1.13 -4.53 3.20
N VAL A 38 -0.06 -4.75 3.75
CA VAL A 38 -0.98 -3.69 4.14
C VAL A 38 -0.56 -3.14 5.50
N THR A 39 -0.02 -1.93 5.52
CA THR A 39 0.48 -1.30 6.75
C THR A 39 -0.67 -0.73 7.59
N ASN A 40 -0.41 -0.50 8.88
CA ASN A 40 -1.38 0.05 9.83
C ASN A 40 -2.68 -0.78 9.82
N ALA A 41 -2.57 -2.09 9.99
CA ALA A 41 -3.70 -3.02 9.88
C ALA A 41 -4.76 -2.76 10.97
N ASP A 42 -4.34 -2.38 12.15
CA ASP A 42 -5.22 -2.06 13.28
C ASP A 42 -4.67 -0.86 14.09
N PRO A 43 -5.47 -0.28 15.02
CA PRO A 43 -5.07 0.87 15.80
C PRO A 43 -3.79 0.68 16.62
N SER A 44 -3.48 -0.54 17.10
CA SER A 44 -2.25 -0.80 17.88
C SER A 44 -0.97 -0.74 17.03
N HIS A 45 -1.13 -0.83 15.71
CA HIS A 45 -0.09 -0.69 14.71
C HIS A 45 -0.08 0.69 14.03
N VAL A 46 -1.06 1.55 14.31
CA VAL A 46 -0.97 2.99 14.00
C VAL A 46 -0.05 3.61 15.04
N ARG A 47 1.10 4.13 14.61
CA ARG A 47 1.94 4.98 15.46
C ARG A 47 1.75 6.41 14.99
N ASP A 48 1.60 7.32 15.94
CA ASP A 48 1.77 8.75 15.68
C ASP A 48 3.21 8.97 15.25
N GLU A 49 3.40 9.37 13.99
CA GLU A 49 4.70 9.80 13.48
C GLU A 49 4.78 11.31 13.75
N SER A 50 5.71 11.73 14.62
CA SER A 50 5.91 13.15 14.94
C SER A 50 6.22 14.02 13.71
N ALA A 51 6.71 13.40 12.64
CA ALA A 51 6.98 14.03 11.36
C ALA A 51 5.72 14.30 10.51
N ASP A 52 4.59 13.63 10.79
CA ASP A 52 3.32 13.81 10.06
C ASP A 52 2.12 13.52 11.00
N PRO A 53 1.73 14.49 11.84
CA PRO A 53 0.68 14.31 12.84
C PRO A 53 -0.72 14.13 12.23
N GLU A 54 -0.98 14.62 11.02
CA GLU A 54 -2.26 14.40 10.34
C GLU A 54 -2.41 12.94 9.88
N ARG A 55 -1.30 12.18 9.82
CA ARG A 55 -1.25 10.83 9.24
C ARG A 55 -2.14 9.81 9.95
N SER A 56 -2.39 9.99 11.24
CA SER A 56 -3.25 9.11 12.05
C SER A 56 -4.72 9.55 12.06
N GLU A 57 -5.06 10.72 11.49
CA GLU A 57 -6.44 11.22 11.48
C GLU A 57 -7.42 10.28 10.78
N PRO A 58 -8.66 10.16 11.27
CA PRO A 58 -9.69 9.30 10.67
C PRO A 58 -9.91 9.57 9.17
N ARG A 59 -9.92 10.84 8.74
CA ARG A 59 -10.07 11.24 7.32
C ARG A 59 -8.93 10.76 6.42
N ASN A 60 -7.76 10.46 7.00
CA ASN A 60 -6.59 9.93 6.31
C ASN A 60 -6.53 8.40 6.33
N ASN A 61 -7.39 7.75 7.12
CA ASN A 61 -7.48 6.29 7.22
C ASN A 61 -8.95 5.81 7.24
N PRO A 62 -9.79 6.16 6.24
CA PRO A 62 -11.23 5.85 6.26
C PRO A 62 -11.54 4.36 6.08
N PHE A 63 -10.60 3.57 5.53
CA PHE A 63 -10.80 2.15 5.23
C PHE A 63 -10.08 1.25 6.23
N ARG A 64 -10.79 0.25 6.72
CA ARG A 64 -10.28 -0.78 7.66
C ARG A 64 -9.37 -1.76 6.91
N TYR A 65 -8.59 -2.54 7.66
CA TYR A 65 -7.68 -3.52 7.05
C TYR A 65 -8.39 -4.50 6.10
N HIS A 66 -9.49 -5.11 6.53
CA HIS A 66 -10.18 -6.10 5.70
C HIS A 66 -10.76 -5.49 4.40
N GLU A 67 -11.20 -4.22 4.42
CA GLU A 67 -11.66 -3.51 3.21
C GLU A 67 -10.49 -3.24 2.26
N ARG A 68 -9.33 -2.86 2.82
CA ARG A 68 -8.10 -2.66 2.05
C ARG A 68 -7.54 -3.97 1.49
N ASP A 69 -7.56 -5.06 2.25
CA ASP A 69 -7.20 -6.39 1.75
C ASP A 69 -8.12 -6.80 0.59
N ARG A 70 -9.45 -6.61 0.72
CA ARG A 70 -10.41 -6.86 -0.38
C ARG A 70 -10.08 -6.05 -1.64
N THR A 71 -9.84 -4.75 -1.51
CA THR A 71 -9.49 -3.90 -2.66
C THR A 71 -8.17 -4.31 -3.32
N VAL A 72 -7.12 -4.59 -2.54
CA VAL A 72 -5.82 -5.05 -3.08
C VAL A 72 -6.00 -6.37 -3.82
N ARG A 73 -6.69 -7.35 -3.22
CA ARG A 73 -6.94 -8.67 -3.85
C ARG A 73 -7.74 -8.55 -5.13
N ALA A 74 -8.78 -7.72 -5.14
CA ALA A 74 -9.58 -7.47 -6.34
C ALA A 74 -8.73 -6.88 -7.47
N ALA A 75 -7.91 -5.87 -7.17
CA ALA A 75 -6.99 -5.29 -8.15
C ALA A 75 -5.96 -6.30 -8.68
N VAL A 76 -5.38 -7.12 -7.80
CA VAL A 76 -4.38 -8.12 -8.19
C VAL A 76 -4.98 -9.23 -9.05
N ALA A 77 -6.19 -9.69 -8.71
CA ALA A 77 -6.89 -10.74 -9.46
C ALA A 77 -7.24 -10.29 -10.88
N ASP A 78 -7.63 -9.03 -11.06
CA ASP A 78 -7.98 -8.44 -12.35
C ASP A 78 -6.74 -8.14 -13.22
N ALA A 79 -5.63 -7.73 -12.58
CA ALA A 79 -4.49 -7.16 -13.28
C ALA A 79 -3.53 -8.15 -13.94
N ASP A 80 -3.58 -9.43 -13.56
CA ASP A 80 -2.58 -10.48 -13.82
C ASP A 80 -1.11 -9.97 -13.74
N LEU A 81 -0.48 -10.19 -12.58
CA LEU A 81 0.88 -9.73 -12.33
C LEU A 81 1.97 -10.71 -12.81
N GLY A 82 1.59 -11.86 -13.39
CA GLY A 82 2.55 -12.86 -13.91
C GLY A 82 3.34 -13.63 -12.84
N VAL A 83 3.13 -13.33 -11.56
CA VAL A 83 3.74 -14.02 -10.41
C VAL A 83 2.68 -14.28 -9.33
N PRO A 84 2.87 -15.29 -8.46
CA PRO A 84 2.01 -15.47 -7.29
C PRO A 84 2.09 -14.25 -6.37
N VAL A 85 0.93 -13.81 -5.88
CA VAL A 85 0.82 -12.64 -5.00
C VAL A 85 0.13 -13.03 -3.70
N ARG A 86 0.71 -12.66 -2.56
CA ARG A 86 0.08 -12.80 -1.24
C ARG A 86 -0.15 -11.43 -0.61
N VAL A 87 -1.38 -11.16 -0.20
CA VAL A 87 -1.74 -9.96 0.58
C VAL A 87 -1.77 -10.32 2.06
N LEU A 88 -1.10 -9.52 2.88
CA LEU A 88 -0.92 -9.77 4.31
C LEU A 88 -0.81 -8.44 5.09
N PRO A 89 -1.12 -8.40 6.39
CA PRO A 89 -0.83 -7.22 7.19
C PRO A 89 0.68 -7.10 7.38
N PHE A 90 1.22 -5.88 7.34
CA PHE A 90 2.65 -5.66 7.58
C PHE A 90 2.90 -4.55 8.60
N PRO A 91 3.40 -4.88 9.80
CA PRO A 91 3.65 -3.88 10.84
C PRO A 91 4.98 -3.16 10.58
N VAL A 92 5.01 -2.31 9.54
CA VAL A 92 6.21 -1.58 9.10
C VAL A 92 6.90 -0.79 10.22
N ASN A 93 6.17 -0.43 11.27
CA ASN A 93 6.67 0.31 12.41
C ASN A 93 7.18 -0.55 13.58
N ARG A 94 7.15 -1.89 13.45
CA ARG A 94 7.58 -2.88 14.46
C ARG A 94 8.58 -3.86 13.85
N PRO A 95 9.87 -3.47 13.69
CA PRO A 95 10.89 -4.33 13.09
C PRO A 95 11.03 -5.70 13.75
N GLU A 96 10.79 -5.76 15.05
CA GLU A 96 10.77 -6.98 15.85
C GLU A 96 9.72 -8.01 15.39
N LEU A 97 8.73 -7.60 14.59
CA LEU A 97 7.68 -8.48 14.09
C LEU A 97 7.86 -8.91 12.62
N TRP A 98 8.78 -8.31 11.86
CA TRP A 98 8.79 -8.45 10.39
C TRP A 98 8.96 -9.89 9.90
N GLU A 99 9.76 -10.70 10.59
CA GLU A 99 10.05 -12.11 10.18
C GLU A 99 8.85 -13.04 10.34
N HIS A 100 7.84 -12.64 11.11
CA HIS A 100 6.57 -13.36 11.19
C HIS A 100 5.68 -13.14 9.97
N TYR A 101 5.97 -12.12 9.15
CA TYR A 101 5.14 -11.70 8.01
C TYR A 101 5.85 -11.84 6.67
N ALA A 102 7.17 -11.66 6.62
CA ALA A 102 7.97 -11.78 5.42
C ALA A 102 9.31 -12.51 5.73
N PRO A 103 9.81 -13.36 4.81
CA PRO A 103 11.12 -13.97 4.94
C PRO A 103 12.22 -12.92 5.15
N ALA A 104 13.25 -13.25 5.92
CA ALA A 104 14.30 -12.30 6.24
C ALA A 104 15.12 -11.85 5.01
N ASP A 105 15.18 -12.71 3.99
CA ASP A 105 15.81 -12.50 2.69
C ASP A 105 14.86 -11.95 1.62
N ALA A 106 13.64 -11.52 1.98
CA ALA A 106 12.75 -10.87 1.04
C ALA A 106 13.31 -9.50 0.62
N VAL A 107 13.22 -9.20 -0.67
CA VAL A 107 13.65 -7.92 -1.24
C VAL A 107 12.52 -6.91 -1.08
N HIS A 108 12.76 -5.88 -0.26
CA HIS A 108 11.84 -4.77 -0.10
C HIS A 108 11.96 -3.80 -1.27
N PHE A 109 10.95 -3.80 -2.13
CA PHE A 109 10.84 -2.84 -3.22
C PHE A 109 10.22 -1.55 -2.67
N LEU A 110 10.74 -0.38 -3.07
CA LEU A 110 10.21 0.93 -2.66
C LEU A 110 10.24 1.94 -3.81
N ARG A 111 9.17 2.72 -3.94
CA ARG A 111 9.16 3.92 -4.80
C ARG A 111 9.59 5.15 -3.99
N VAL A 112 10.70 5.74 -4.39
CA VAL A 112 11.17 7.02 -3.85
C VAL A 112 10.49 8.11 -4.67
N LEU A 113 9.47 8.74 -4.07
CA LEU A 113 8.70 9.83 -4.68
C LEU A 113 9.22 11.20 -4.21
N GLU A 114 9.80 11.24 -3.01
CA GLU A 114 10.34 12.42 -2.35
C GLU A 114 11.60 11.98 -1.57
N ASP A 115 12.54 12.90 -1.34
CA ASP A 115 13.85 12.56 -0.74
C ASP A 115 13.72 11.94 0.66
N TRP A 116 12.70 12.32 1.43
CA TRP A 116 12.46 11.75 2.77
C TRP A 116 11.98 10.29 2.73
N HIS A 117 11.53 9.75 1.57
CA HIS A 117 11.24 8.33 1.43
C HIS A 117 12.50 7.46 1.61
N GLU A 118 13.70 8.02 1.46
CA GLU A 118 14.96 7.34 1.75
C GLU A 118 15.07 6.97 3.24
N VAL A 119 14.50 7.75 4.17
CA VAL A 119 14.50 7.42 5.61
C VAL A 119 13.84 6.07 5.88
N LYS A 120 12.81 5.72 5.11
CA LYS A 120 12.14 4.42 5.22
C LYS A 120 13.00 3.28 4.67
N ALA A 121 13.69 3.53 3.56
CA ALA A 121 14.64 2.59 2.97
C ALA A 121 15.81 2.34 3.93
N ASP A 122 16.33 3.40 4.54
CA ASP A 122 17.43 3.34 5.50
C ASP A 122 17.04 2.54 6.74
N ARG A 123 15.85 2.80 7.31
CA ARG A 123 15.35 2.00 8.44
C ARG A 123 15.27 0.50 8.11
N LEU A 124 14.85 0.13 6.91
CA LEU A 124 14.82 -1.28 6.48
C LEU A 124 16.23 -1.86 6.37
N ARG A 125 17.17 -1.11 5.76
CA ARG A 125 18.59 -1.51 5.62
C ARG A 125 19.27 -1.67 6.98
N GLU A 126 19.05 -0.74 7.91
CA GLU A 126 19.57 -0.78 9.28
C GLU A 126 19.12 -2.03 10.04
N HIS A 127 17.95 -2.57 9.70
CA HIS A 127 17.41 -3.81 10.27
C HIS A 127 17.70 -5.04 9.40
N GLY A 128 18.75 -4.97 8.57
CA GLY A 128 19.28 -6.09 7.80
C GLY A 128 18.41 -6.55 6.62
N ARG A 129 17.50 -5.71 6.13
CA ARG A 129 16.66 -6.05 4.97
C ARG A 129 17.32 -5.61 3.66
N GLU A 130 17.20 -6.45 2.63
CA GLU A 130 17.54 -6.04 1.26
C GLU A 130 16.49 -5.06 0.76
N VAL A 131 16.92 -3.90 0.22
CA VAL A 131 16.01 -2.86 -0.27
C VAL A 131 16.41 -2.44 -1.67
N ARG A 132 15.45 -2.45 -2.60
CA ARG A 132 15.60 -1.91 -3.96
C ARG A 132 14.67 -0.72 -4.15
N THR A 133 15.24 0.42 -4.48
CA THR A 133 14.51 1.66 -4.71
C THR A 133 14.41 1.97 -6.20
N VAL A 134 13.29 2.56 -6.60
CA VAL A 134 13.15 3.20 -7.92
C VAL A 134 12.62 4.61 -7.73
N ARG A 135 13.26 5.59 -8.39
CA ARG A 135 12.71 6.95 -8.47
C ARG A 135 11.49 6.94 -9.36
N ALA A 136 10.42 7.57 -8.90
CA ALA A 136 9.21 7.64 -9.68
C ALA A 136 8.42 8.90 -9.35
N GLU A 137 7.61 9.36 -10.29
CA GLU A 137 6.76 10.53 -10.08
C GLU A 137 5.41 10.12 -9.49
N ARG A 138 4.86 10.97 -8.62
CA ARG A 138 3.53 10.76 -8.05
C ARG A 138 2.48 11.17 -9.08
N THR A 139 1.93 10.18 -9.77
CA THR A 139 0.84 10.36 -10.74
C THR A 139 -0.55 10.36 -10.10
N VAL A 140 -0.74 9.56 -9.04
CA VAL A 140 -2.02 9.42 -8.34
C VAL A 140 -1.79 9.56 -6.83
N SER A 141 -2.69 10.29 -6.15
CA SER A 141 -2.63 10.53 -4.71
C SER A 141 -3.90 10.06 -4.02
N GLY A 142 -3.76 9.17 -3.03
CA GLY A 142 -4.88 8.77 -2.17
C GLY A 142 -5.55 9.97 -1.49
N THR A 143 -4.81 11.01 -1.12
CA THR A 143 -5.39 12.23 -0.54
C THR A 143 -6.25 12.99 -1.55
N ALA A 144 -5.82 13.09 -2.82
CA ALA A 144 -6.62 13.71 -3.87
C ALA A 144 -7.90 12.89 -4.17
N ILE A 145 -7.79 11.56 -4.18
CA ILE A 145 -8.94 10.66 -4.32
C ILE A 145 -9.95 10.88 -3.19
N ARG A 146 -9.49 10.88 -1.92
CA ARG A 146 -10.38 11.11 -0.76
C ARG A 146 -11.02 12.50 -0.80
N ARG A 147 -10.30 13.53 -1.24
CA ARG A 147 -10.84 14.89 -1.44
C ARG A 147 -12.00 14.90 -2.44
N ARG A 148 -11.83 14.23 -3.59
CA ARG A 148 -12.87 14.15 -4.62
C ARG A 148 -14.09 13.35 -4.16
N MET A 149 -13.86 12.21 -3.48
CA MET A 149 -14.94 11.46 -2.81
C MET A 149 -15.73 12.35 -1.85
N ALA A 150 -15.03 13.12 -0.99
CA ALA A 150 -15.65 14.04 -0.04
C ALA A 150 -16.46 15.15 -0.71
N ALA A 151 -15.99 15.65 -1.86
CA ALA A 151 -16.71 16.65 -2.65
C ALA A 151 -17.90 16.08 -3.45
N GLY A 152 -18.09 14.75 -3.46
CA GLY A 152 -19.09 14.10 -4.34
C GLY A 152 -18.71 14.12 -5.83
N ASP A 153 -17.43 14.31 -6.14
CA ASP A 153 -16.90 14.32 -7.51
C ASP A 153 -16.48 12.91 -7.93
N ASP A 154 -17.27 12.26 -8.78
CA ASP A 154 -17.04 10.88 -9.25
C ASP A 154 -15.80 10.70 -10.14
N SER A 155 -15.10 11.77 -10.55
CA SER A 155 -13.83 11.64 -11.31
C SER A 155 -12.74 10.91 -10.53
N TRP A 156 -12.90 10.70 -9.21
CA TRP A 156 -12.02 9.84 -8.42
C TRP A 156 -11.91 8.42 -8.97
N ARG A 157 -12.96 7.93 -9.64
CA ARG A 157 -13.03 6.58 -10.22
C ARG A 157 -11.99 6.37 -11.32
N GLU A 158 -11.63 7.41 -12.07
CA GLU A 158 -10.63 7.33 -13.16
C GLU A 158 -9.22 6.98 -12.66
N ASP A 159 -8.92 7.28 -11.39
CA ASP A 159 -7.62 7.02 -10.76
C ASP A 159 -7.56 5.65 -10.07
N VAL A 160 -8.66 4.88 -10.07
CA VAL A 160 -8.84 3.67 -9.28
C VAL A 160 -9.27 2.52 -10.19
N PRO A 161 -8.65 1.33 -10.11
CA PRO A 161 -9.08 0.18 -10.92
C PRO A 161 -10.56 -0.16 -10.69
N ASP A 162 -11.28 -0.56 -11.74
CA ASP A 162 -12.73 -0.85 -11.66
C ASP A 162 -13.07 -1.90 -10.59
N ALA A 163 -12.25 -2.95 -10.46
CA ALA A 163 -12.41 -3.96 -9.42
C ALA A 163 -12.32 -3.38 -8.00
N VAL A 164 -11.52 -2.32 -7.80
CA VAL A 164 -11.43 -1.59 -6.53
C VAL A 164 -12.62 -0.68 -6.33
N VAL A 165 -13.07 0.01 -7.39
CA VAL A 165 -14.27 0.85 -7.37
C VAL A 165 -15.48 0.03 -6.88
N ALA A 166 -15.70 -1.16 -7.43
CA ALA A 166 -16.79 -2.04 -7.02
C ALA A 166 -16.76 -2.40 -5.53
N VAL A 167 -15.57 -2.70 -4.99
CA VAL A 167 -15.40 -3.00 -3.56
C VAL A 167 -15.64 -1.76 -2.69
N LEU A 168 -15.18 -0.59 -3.14
CA LEU A 168 -15.38 0.67 -2.40
C LEU A 168 -16.86 1.06 -2.33
N ASP A 169 -17.61 0.85 -3.41
CA ASP A 169 -19.06 1.07 -3.43
C ASP A 169 -19.80 0.09 -2.50
N ASP A 170 -19.44 -1.20 -2.54
CA ASP A 170 -20.01 -2.26 -1.69
C ASP A 170 -19.89 -1.96 -0.18
N VAL A 171 -18.74 -1.42 0.25
CA VAL A 171 -18.49 -1.09 1.67
C VAL A 171 -19.02 0.29 2.08
N GLY A 172 -19.73 1.01 1.19
CA GLY A 172 -20.20 2.37 1.42
C GLY A 172 -19.06 3.38 1.58
N GLY A 173 -17.91 3.12 0.95
CA GLY A 173 -16.66 3.85 1.11
C GLY A 173 -16.78 5.34 0.83
N PRO A 174 -17.28 5.78 -0.34
CA PRO A 174 -17.42 7.20 -0.66
C PRO A 174 -18.33 7.95 0.32
N ALA A 175 -19.42 7.33 0.79
CA ALA A 175 -20.31 7.93 1.79
C ALA A 175 -19.59 8.16 3.12
N ARG A 176 -18.86 7.16 3.60
CA ARG A 176 -18.04 7.27 4.82
C ARG A 176 -16.95 8.33 4.69
N VAL A 177 -16.31 8.45 3.53
CA VAL A 177 -15.32 9.51 3.30
C VAL A 177 -15.96 10.88 3.41
N ARG A 178 -17.16 11.09 2.84
CA ARG A 178 -17.90 12.37 2.97
C ARG A 178 -18.20 12.75 4.42
N GLU A 179 -18.50 11.79 5.29
CA GLU A 179 -18.79 12.03 6.71
C GLU A 179 -17.54 12.44 7.53
N LEU A 180 -16.34 12.18 7.02
CA LEU A 180 -15.07 12.45 7.70
C LEU A 180 -14.40 13.77 7.27
N TRP A 181 -15.00 14.51 6.34
CA TRP A 181 -14.49 15.76 5.77
C TRP A 181 -15.37 16.94 6.15
#